data_AF-A0AAW2LC88-F1
#
_entry.id   AF-A0AAW2LC88-F1
#
_cell.length_a   1.000
_cell.length_b   1.000
_cell.length_c   1.000
_cell.angle_alpha   90.00
_cell.angle_beta   90.00
_cell.angle_gamma   90.00
#
_symmetry.space_group_name_H-M   'P 1'
#
loop_
_entity.id
_entity.type
_entity.pdbx_description
1 polymer ?
#
loop_
_entity_poly.entity_id
_entity_poly.type
_entity_poly.pdbx_seq_one_letter_code
_entity_poly.pdbx_strand_id
1 'polypeptide(L)'
;MKTRTEAIHQFLSSVMIAFAVGTWEQKEVTSRDGHMKIQTQVFFASIDQRSERAAGESACTALVAVIADWLQNNDNLMPIKSQFDSLIRDGSLEWRNLCENETYRERFPDKHFDLETILQAKIRDLCVVPEKSFIGFFHPDGMEEGNFEFLQGAMSFDNIWDEITCSEISSNGSAPIFIVSWNDHFFILKVETDAYYIIDTLGERLHEGCNQAYILKFDKNTTIRKLPGNGQSSEEKPVAQQVAVAAAAAAVESQNSSPQPSNSSHNSKEGTLVRGSEEPTKNEQEEEVVCQGKESCKEYIKSFLAAIPIRELQADIKKGLTMSTPLHHRLQIEFHFTQMQQPASSSPVTELATCTPEVLDGTMPEFVCLKTT
;
A
#
# COMPACT_ATOMS: atom_id res chain seq x y z
N MET A 1 -45.45 29.15 -16.97
CA MET A 1 -44.61 28.68 -18.09
C MET A 1 -43.15 28.83 -17.64
N LYS A 2 -42.59 27.79 -16.99
CA LYS A 2 -41.13 27.73 -16.76
C LYS A 2 -40.47 27.64 -18.13
N THR A 3 -39.53 28.53 -18.39
CA THR A 3 -39.04 28.73 -19.76
C THR A 3 -38.29 27.49 -20.21
N ARG A 4 -38.47 27.11 -21.47
CA ARG A 4 -37.81 25.95 -22.10
C ARG A 4 -36.28 25.99 -21.89
N THR A 5 -35.72 27.18 -21.70
CA THR A 5 -34.33 27.48 -21.37
C THR A 5 -33.91 27.02 -19.97
N GLU A 6 -34.76 27.18 -18.94
CA GLU A 6 -34.46 26.70 -17.57
C GLU A 6 -34.50 25.17 -17.50
N ALA A 7 -35.42 24.54 -18.23
CA ALA A 7 -35.47 23.09 -18.33
C ALA A 7 -34.25 22.52 -19.08
N ILE A 8 -33.76 23.21 -20.11
CA ILE A 8 -32.53 22.84 -20.82
C ILE A 8 -31.30 23.08 -19.93
N HIS A 9 -31.23 24.16 -19.16
CA HIS A 9 -30.12 24.40 -18.23
C HIS A 9 -30.10 23.37 -17.09
N GLN A 10 -31.26 23.00 -16.56
CA GLN A 10 -31.37 21.97 -15.53
C GLN A 10 -31.12 20.55 -16.08
N PHE A 11 -31.50 20.29 -17.33
CA PHE A 11 -31.16 19.06 -18.04
C PHE A 11 -29.67 18.99 -18.40
N LEU A 12 -29.06 20.06 -18.88
CA LEU A 12 -27.62 20.13 -19.15
C LEU A 12 -26.80 20.11 -17.86
N SER A 13 -27.28 20.73 -16.78
CA SER A 13 -26.71 20.58 -15.45
C SER A 13 -26.81 19.13 -14.97
N SER A 14 -27.97 18.47 -15.12
CA SER A 14 -28.16 17.06 -14.76
C SER A 14 -27.40 16.07 -15.67
N VAL A 15 -27.17 16.42 -16.94
CA VAL A 15 -26.43 15.61 -17.93
C VAL A 15 -24.92 15.84 -17.78
N MET A 16 -24.47 17.04 -17.39
CA MET A 16 -23.09 17.28 -16.99
C MET A 16 -22.77 16.65 -15.62
N ILE A 17 -23.76 16.53 -14.72
CA ILE A 17 -23.64 15.74 -13.48
C ILE A 17 -23.64 14.23 -13.77
N ALA A 18 -24.08 13.79 -14.96
CA ALA A 18 -24.05 12.38 -15.37
C ALA A 18 -22.70 11.92 -15.95
N PHE A 19 -21.71 12.81 -16.09
CA PHE A 19 -20.30 12.42 -16.14
C PHE A 19 -19.76 12.61 -14.73
N ALA A 20 -19.52 11.52 -14.01
CA ALA A 20 -18.87 11.57 -12.70
C ALA A 20 -17.44 12.08 -12.87
N VAL A 21 -17.27 13.40 -12.89
CA VAL A 21 -15.98 14.05 -12.68
C VAL A 21 -15.57 13.62 -11.28
N GLY A 22 -14.62 12.69 -11.18
CA GLY A 22 -14.09 12.27 -9.88
C GLY A 22 -13.63 13.49 -9.12
N THR A 23 -13.87 13.50 -7.82
CA THR A 23 -13.47 14.58 -6.93
C THR A 23 -12.42 14.07 -5.96
N TRP A 24 -11.42 14.90 -5.70
CA TRP A 24 -10.53 14.70 -4.57
C TRP A 24 -11.31 14.97 -3.28
N GLU A 25 -11.24 14.03 -2.35
CA GLU A 25 -11.94 14.09 -1.07
C GLU A 25 -10.92 14.10 0.06
N GLN A 26 -11.07 15.02 1.01
CA GLN A 26 -10.29 14.94 2.25
C GLN A 26 -10.87 13.80 3.10
N LYS A 27 -10.06 12.78 3.39
CA LYS A 27 -10.51 11.59 4.12
C LYS A 27 -9.57 11.26 5.26
N GLU A 28 -10.15 10.70 6.31
CA GLU A 28 -9.43 10.10 7.42
C GLU A 28 -9.51 8.58 7.27
N VAL A 29 -8.36 7.92 7.28
CA VAL A 29 -8.26 6.46 7.13
C VAL A 29 -7.44 5.92 8.30
N THR A 30 -8.00 4.94 8.99
CA THR A 30 -7.29 4.22 10.05
C THR A 30 -6.53 3.05 9.44
N SER A 31 -5.29 2.83 9.89
CA SER A 31 -4.51 1.67 9.48
C SER A 31 -5.26 0.38 9.83
N ARG A 32 -5.02 -0.68 9.05
CA ARG A 32 -5.71 -1.97 9.24
C ARG A 32 -5.46 -2.61 10.61
N ASP A 33 -4.38 -2.22 11.27
CA ASP A 33 -4.07 -2.66 12.63
C ASP A 33 -4.59 -1.72 13.73
N GLY A 34 -5.26 -0.62 13.37
CA GLY A 34 -5.84 0.32 14.32
C GLY A 34 -4.86 1.22 15.08
N HIS A 35 -3.56 1.19 14.76
CA HIS A 35 -2.54 1.93 15.53
C HIS A 35 -2.29 3.34 14.98
N MET A 36 -2.54 3.58 13.70
CA MET A 36 -2.26 4.84 13.03
C MET A 36 -3.51 5.33 12.30
N LYS A 37 -3.55 6.64 12.08
CA LYS A 37 -4.62 7.33 11.37
C LYS A 37 -4.03 8.39 10.47
N ILE A 38 -4.38 8.34 9.18
CA ILE A 38 -3.93 9.30 8.17
C ILE A 38 -5.08 10.18 7.76
N GLN A 39 -4.85 11.49 7.73
CA GLN A 39 -5.74 12.48 7.14
C GLN A 39 -5.09 13.02 5.88
N THR A 40 -5.68 12.73 4.71
CA THR A 40 -5.10 13.11 3.41
C THR A 40 -6.14 13.25 2.30
N GLN A 41 -5.76 13.79 1.15
CA GLN A 41 -6.63 13.82 -0.03
C GLN A 41 -6.61 12.46 -0.73
N VAL A 42 -7.80 11.94 -1.02
CA VAL A 42 -8.01 10.66 -1.69
C VAL A 42 -8.88 10.85 -2.92
N PHE A 43 -8.50 10.23 -4.02
CA PHE A 43 -9.28 10.15 -5.24
C PHE A 43 -9.66 8.71 -5.52
N PHE A 44 -10.95 8.42 -5.64
CA PHE A 44 -11.44 7.06 -5.89
C PHE A 44 -11.89 6.85 -7.33
N ALA A 45 -11.50 5.70 -7.89
CA ALA A 45 -12.14 5.11 -9.05
C ALA A 45 -13.56 4.62 -8.71
N SER A 46 -14.34 4.21 -9.72
CA SER A 46 -15.63 3.53 -9.53
C SER A 46 -15.48 2.02 -9.34
N ILE A 47 -14.29 1.48 -9.58
CA ILE A 47 -13.93 0.06 -9.54
C ILE A 47 -12.55 -0.12 -8.95
N ASP A 48 -12.27 -1.32 -8.46
CA ASP A 48 -10.92 -1.82 -8.24
C ASP A 48 -10.59 -2.93 -9.25
N GLN A 49 -9.37 -3.45 -9.17
CA GLN A 49 -8.88 -4.51 -10.06
C GLN A 49 -9.70 -5.81 -9.97
N ARG A 50 -10.28 -6.12 -8.80
CA ARG A 50 -11.04 -7.35 -8.53
C ARG A 50 -12.52 -7.23 -8.88
N SER A 51 -13.02 -6.03 -9.14
CA SER A 51 -14.41 -5.83 -9.54
C SER A 51 -14.77 -6.69 -10.77
N GLU A 52 -16.02 -7.16 -10.85
CA GLU A 52 -16.51 -7.94 -11.99
C GLU A 52 -16.28 -7.23 -13.34
N ARG A 53 -16.29 -5.90 -13.33
CA ARG A 53 -16.07 -5.06 -14.52
C ARG A 53 -14.61 -5.02 -14.97
N ALA A 54 -13.67 -5.21 -14.05
CA ALA A 54 -12.24 -5.28 -14.36
C ALA A 54 -11.79 -6.73 -14.61
N ALA A 55 -12.28 -7.68 -13.80
CA ALA A 55 -11.92 -9.09 -13.83
C ALA A 55 -10.39 -9.32 -13.82
N GLY A 56 -9.66 -8.55 -13.01
CA GLY A 56 -8.20 -8.53 -12.92
C GLY A 56 -7.69 -8.91 -11.53
N GLU A 57 -8.09 -10.08 -11.03
CA GLU A 57 -7.75 -10.57 -9.68
C GLU A 57 -6.26 -10.42 -9.35
N SER A 58 -5.41 -10.78 -10.31
CA SER A 58 -3.95 -10.76 -10.23
C SER A 58 -3.31 -9.81 -11.26
N ALA A 59 -4.07 -8.82 -11.74
CA ALA A 59 -3.62 -7.94 -12.82
C ALA A 59 -2.71 -6.79 -12.36
N CYS A 60 -2.32 -6.73 -11.08
CA CYS A 60 -1.62 -5.60 -10.48
C CYS A 60 -0.38 -5.18 -11.29
N THR A 61 0.44 -6.13 -11.75
CA THR A 61 1.64 -5.84 -12.56
C THR A 61 1.32 -5.24 -13.93
N ALA A 62 0.28 -5.71 -14.61
CA ALA A 62 -0.15 -5.16 -15.90
C ALA A 62 -0.79 -3.76 -15.72
N LEU A 63 -1.56 -3.59 -14.64
CA LEU A 63 -2.22 -2.34 -14.28
C LEU A 63 -1.21 -1.22 -14.01
N VAL A 64 -0.18 -1.48 -13.20
CA VAL A 64 0.87 -0.49 -12.94
C VAL A 64 1.63 -0.12 -14.21
N ALA A 65 1.87 -1.07 -15.13
CA ALA A 65 2.54 -0.75 -16.40
C ALA A 65 1.69 0.18 -17.28
N VAL A 66 0.38 -0.08 -17.39
CA VAL A 66 -0.55 0.78 -18.14
C VAL A 66 -0.71 2.16 -17.50
N ILE A 67 -0.77 2.22 -16.16
CA ILE A 67 -0.88 3.49 -15.43
C ILE A 67 0.42 4.29 -15.55
N ALA A 68 1.58 3.65 -15.42
CA ALA A 68 2.89 4.31 -15.55
C ALA A 68 3.07 4.90 -16.96
N ASP A 69 2.75 4.14 -18.01
CA ASP A 69 2.74 4.62 -19.39
C ASP A 69 1.82 5.84 -19.57
N TRP A 70 0.61 5.79 -19.01
CA TRP A 70 -0.31 6.93 -19.07
C TRP A 70 0.25 8.17 -18.37
N LEU A 71 0.82 8.02 -17.18
CA LEU A 71 1.38 9.13 -16.41
C LEU A 71 2.55 9.80 -17.13
N GLN A 72 3.41 9.02 -17.78
CA GLN A 72 4.53 9.54 -18.58
C GLN A 72 4.09 10.28 -19.84
N ASN A 73 2.95 9.88 -20.42
CA ASN A 73 2.38 10.56 -21.59
C ASN A 73 1.51 11.78 -21.21
N ASN A 74 1.24 11.99 -19.91
CA ASN A 74 0.37 13.04 -19.39
C ASN A 74 1.07 13.78 -18.24
N ASP A 75 2.23 14.34 -18.53
CA ASP A 75 3.06 15.09 -17.58
C ASP A 75 2.25 16.09 -16.75
N ASN A 76 2.48 16.10 -15.43
CA ASN A 76 1.82 16.97 -14.45
C ASN A 76 0.29 16.82 -14.36
N LEU A 77 -0.30 15.80 -14.99
CA LEU A 77 -1.71 15.49 -14.87
C LEU A 77 -1.94 14.25 -14.00
N MET A 78 -3.17 14.14 -13.51
CA MET A 78 -3.70 12.95 -12.85
C MET A 78 -4.97 12.53 -13.59
N PRO A 79 -5.27 11.24 -13.70
CA PRO A 79 -6.41 10.78 -14.47
C PRO A 79 -7.71 11.21 -13.80
N ILE A 80 -8.68 11.67 -14.58
CA ILE A 80 -10.06 11.82 -14.08
C ILE A 80 -10.68 10.44 -13.86
N LYS A 81 -11.81 10.37 -13.15
CA LYS A 81 -12.39 9.08 -12.71
C LYS A 81 -12.71 8.14 -13.86
N SER A 82 -13.26 8.65 -14.96
CA SER A 82 -13.51 7.83 -16.15
C SER A 82 -12.21 7.33 -16.80
N GLN A 83 -11.15 8.14 -16.83
CA GLN A 83 -9.84 7.72 -17.32
C GLN A 83 -9.23 6.67 -16.40
N PHE A 84 -9.32 6.85 -15.07
CA PHE A 84 -8.79 5.88 -14.12
C PHE A 84 -9.53 4.54 -14.20
N ASP A 85 -10.87 4.57 -14.30
CA ASP A 85 -11.68 3.38 -14.57
C ASP A 85 -11.29 2.70 -15.90
N SER A 86 -10.99 3.46 -16.95
CA SER A 86 -10.52 2.91 -18.22
C SER A 86 -9.14 2.27 -18.10
N LEU A 87 -8.18 2.94 -17.44
CA LEU A 87 -6.85 2.38 -17.19
C LEU A 87 -6.93 1.05 -16.43
N ILE A 88 -7.85 0.94 -15.47
CA ILE A 88 -8.09 -0.31 -14.74
C ILE A 88 -8.64 -1.39 -15.67
N ARG A 89 -9.62 -1.08 -16.52
CA ARG A 89 -10.16 -2.07 -17.47
C ARG A 89 -9.13 -2.48 -18.53
N ASP A 90 -8.34 -1.53 -19.02
CA ASP A 90 -7.34 -1.76 -20.05
C ASP A 90 -6.20 -2.62 -19.50
N GLY A 91 -5.65 -2.30 -18.33
CA GLY A 91 -4.62 -3.14 -17.70
C GLY A 91 -5.11 -4.55 -17.37
N SER A 92 -6.35 -4.69 -16.89
CA SER A 92 -6.96 -6.01 -16.67
C SER A 92 -7.26 -6.77 -17.97
N LEU A 93 -7.57 -6.09 -19.06
CA LEU A 93 -7.72 -6.71 -20.38
C LEU A 93 -6.38 -7.27 -20.87
N GLU A 94 -5.32 -6.49 -20.77
CA GLU A 94 -3.98 -6.95 -21.17
C GLU A 94 -3.51 -8.14 -20.33
N TRP A 95 -3.75 -8.12 -19.02
CA TRP A 95 -3.50 -9.29 -18.16
C TRP A 95 -4.27 -10.53 -18.63
N ARG A 96 -5.56 -10.40 -18.99
CA ARG A 96 -6.35 -11.53 -19.52
C ARG A 96 -5.79 -12.04 -20.84
N ASN A 97 -5.39 -11.16 -21.76
CA ASN A 97 -4.75 -11.55 -23.02
C ASN A 97 -3.47 -12.37 -22.77
N LEU A 98 -2.65 -11.96 -21.79
CA LEU A 98 -1.46 -12.71 -21.39
C LEU A 98 -1.79 -14.06 -20.77
N CYS A 99 -2.86 -14.15 -19.97
CA CYS A 99 -3.31 -15.42 -19.38
C CYS A 99 -3.79 -16.43 -20.43
N GLU A 100 -4.29 -15.97 -21.58
CA GLU A 100 -4.73 -16.81 -22.69
C GLU A 100 -3.57 -17.34 -23.54
N ASN A 101 -2.40 -16.70 -23.46
CA ASN A 101 -1.20 -17.14 -24.15
C ASN A 101 -0.62 -18.42 -23.53
N GLU A 102 -0.39 -19.44 -24.35
CA GLU A 102 0.07 -20.76 -23.88
C GLU A 102 1.43 -20.69 -23.17
N THR A 103 2.37 -19.90 -23.69
CA THR A 103 3.71 -19.77 -23.11
C THR A 103 3.67 -19.16 -21.71
N TYR A 104 2.87 -18.10 -21.54
CA TYR A 104 2.73 -17.46 -20.23
C TYR A 104 1.92 -18.31 -19.25
N ARG A 105 0.90 -19.03 -19.73
CA ARG A 105 0.09 -19.95 -18.92
C ARG A 105 0.92 -21.12 -18.37
N GLU A 106 1.87 -21.64 -19.16
CA GLU A 106 2.78 -22.70 -18.71
C GLU A 106 3.81 -22.17 -17.70
N ARG A 107 4.31 -20.94 -17.90
CA ARG A 107 5.30 -20.31 -17.00
C ARG A 107 4.68 -19.81 -15.68
N PHE A 108 3.45 -19.31 -15.72
CA PHE A 108 2.72 -18.74 -14.58
C PHE A 108 1.33 -19.37 -14.42
N PRO A 109 1.23 -20.61 -13.89
CA PRO A 109 -0.06 -21.29 -13.72
C PRO A 109 -1.02 -20.58 -12.77
N ASP A 110 -0.49 -19.83 -11.81
CA ASP A 110 -1.22 -18.99 -10.86
C ASP A 110 -1.63 -17.61 -11.44
N LYS A 111 -1.14 -17.27 -12.64
CA LYS A 111 -1.39 -16.01 -13.37
C LYS A 111 -0.82 -14.76 -12.68
N HIS A 112 0.14 -14.94 -11.76
CA HIS A 112 0.89 -13.83 -11.16
C HIS A 112 2.13 -13.54 -12.02
N PHE A 113 2.05 -12.51 -12.86
CA PHE A 113 3.18 -12.13 -13.72
C PHE A 113 4.16 -11.21 -12.98
N ASP A 114 5.45 -11.52 -13.09
CA ASP A 114 6.52 -10.61 -12.69
C ASP A 114 6.58 -9.38 -13.62
N LEU A 115 7.18 -8.28 -13.12
CA LEU A 115 7.29 -7.03 -13.89
C LEU A 115 8.10 -7.22 -15.18
N GLU A 116 9.12 -8.06 -15.15
CA GLU A 116 9.95 -8.33 -16.32
C GLU A 116 9.14 -8.95 -17.46
N THR A 117 8.26 -9.90 -17.16
CA THR A 117 7.37 -10.55 -18.14
C THR A 117 6.44 -9.52 -18.80
N ILE A 118 5.89 -8.60 -18.01
CA ILE A 118 5.05 -7.51 -18.51
C ILE A 118 5.82 -6.58 -19.46
N LEU A 119 7.05 -6.20 -19.10
CA LEU A 119 7.91 -5.37 -19.95
C LEU A 119 8.34 -6.10 -21.23
N GLN A 120 8.68 -7.39 -21.13
CA GLN A 120 9.06 -8.24 -22.27
C GLN A 120 7.89 -8.46 -23.23
N ALA A 121 6.66 -8.57 -22.72
CA ALA A 121 5.45 -8.68 -23.51
C ALA A 121 5.13 -7.40 -24.32
N LYS A 122 5.80 -6.28 -24.02
CA LYS A 122 5.65 -4.98 -24.70
C LYS A 122 4.19 -4.53 -24.80
N ILE A 123 3.46 -4.70 -23.71
CA ILE A 123 2.08 -4.23 -23.60
C ILE A 123 2.00 -2.71 -23.79
N ARG A 124 3.05 -2.01 -23.34
CA ARG A 124 3.27 -0.56 -23.44
C ARG A 124 4.74 -0.27 -23.71
N ASP A 125 5.03 0.93 -24.23
CA ASP A 125 6.39 1.41 -24.49
C ASP A 125 7.06 1.93 -23.19
N LEU A 126 7.13 1.05 -22.19
CA LEU A 126 7.66 1.34 -20.86
C LEU A 126 8.99 0.60 -20.67
N CYS A 127 9.98 1.27 -20.09
CA CYS A 127 11.22 0.64 -19.64
C CYS A 127 11.52 0.96 -18.17
N VAL A 128 12.21 0.04 -17.50
CA VAL A 128 12.77 0.26 -16.16
C VAL A 128 14.23 0.66 -16.31
N VAL A 129 14.66 1.69 -15.58
CA VAL A 129 16.05 2.17 -15.57
C VAL A 129 16.75 1.62 -14.32
N PRO A 130 17.63 0.62 -14.44
CA PRO A 130 18.23 -0.04 -13.28
C PRO A 130 19.03 0.92 -12.39
N GLU A 131 19.73 1.90 -12.97
CA GLU A 131 20.59 2.85 -12.25
C GLU A 131 19.83 3.82 -11.35
N LYS A 132 18.51 3.92 -11.55
CA LYS A 132 17.60 4.76 -10.75
C LYS A 132 16.58 3.92 -9.98
N SER A 133 16.71 2.59 -10.04
CA SER A 133 15.83 1.65 -9.36
C SER A 133 16.53 1.12 -8.10
N PHE A 134 15.74 0.76 -7.10
CA PHE A 134 16.25 0.38 -5.80
C PHE A 134 15.61 -0.90 -5.29
N ILE A 135 16.43 -1.74 -4.64
CA ILE A 135 15.98 -2.91 -3.88
C ILE A 135 16.43 -2.67 -2.45
N GLY A 136 15.51 -2.78 -1.50
CA GLY A 136 15.86 -2.60 -0.11
C GLY A 136 14.94 -3.34 0.83
N PHE A 137 15.23 -3.23 2.11
CA PHE A 137 14.62 -4.05 3.14
C PHE A 137 14.09 -3.21 4.28
N PHE A 138 12.91 -3.57 4.79
CA PHE A 138 12.44 -3.06 6.06
C PHE A 138 13.26 -3.66 7.20
N HIS A 139 13.58 -2.81 8.17
CA HIS A 139 14.27 -3.21 9.39
C HIS A 139 13.26 -3.12 10.53
N PRO A 140 12.78 -4.25 11.08
CA PRO A 140 11.77 -4.23 12.13
C PRO A 140 12.35 -3.67 13.45
N ASP A 141 11.67 -2.69 14.04
CA ASP A 141 12.09 -2.08 15.31
C ASP A 141 12.07 -3.09 16.47
N GLY A 142 13.04 -2.99 17.38
CA GLY A 142 13.04 -3.72 18.66
C GLY A 142 13.39 -5.21 18.58
N MET A 143 14.09 -5.64 17.54
CA MET A 143 14.67 -6.99 17.41
C MET A 143 16.17 -6.97 17.74
N GLU A 144 16.69 -8.08 18.30
CA GLU A 144 18.13 -8.23 18.56
C GLU A 144 18.94 -8.16 17.25
N GLU A 145 20.06 -7.44 17.27
CA GLU A 145 20.92 -7.15 16.10
C GLU A 145 21.37 -8.41 15.33
N GLY A 146 21.37 -9.59 15.97
CA GLY A 146 21.76 -10.85 15.34
C GLY A 146 20.72 -11.47 14.39
N ASN A 147 19.43 -11.13 14.51
CA ASN A 147 18.38 -11.79 13.71
C ASN A 147 18.35 -11.33 12.24
N PHE A 148 19.05 -10.23 11.92
CA PHE A 148 19.08 -9.62 10.58
C PHE A 148 20.49 -9.43 10.04
N GLU A 149 21.47 -10.19 10.53
CA GLU A 149 22.86 -10.15 10.02
C GLU A 149 22.93 -10.41 8.51
N PHE A 150 21.98 -11.19 7.95
CA PHE A 150 21.87 -11.42 6.50
C PHE A 150 21.53 -10.15 5.68
N LEU A 151 21.04 -9.08 6.32
CA LEU A 151 20.82 -7.77 5.68
C LEU A 151 22.03 -6.84 5.80
N GLN A 152 23.14 -7.30 6.37
CA GLN A 152 24.34 -6.47 6.51
C GLN A 152 24.83 -6.02 5.13
N GLY A 153 24.89 -4.69 4.92
CA GLY A 153 25.28 -4.07 3.66
C GLY A 153 24.16 -3.97 2.62
N ALA A 154 22.97 -4.49 2.90
CA ALA A 154 21.80 -4.27 2.07
C ALA A 154 21.21 -2.88 2.30
N MET A 155 20.59 -2.32 1.27
CA MET A 155 19.94 -1.00 1.35
C MET A 155 18.69 -1.07 2.23
N SER A 156 18.54 -0.15 3.18
CA SER A 156 17.31 -0.06 3.98
C SER A 156 16.23 0.71 3.21
N PHE A 157 14.95 0.48 3.54
CA PHE A 157 13.84 1.31 3.04
C PHE A 157 14.08 2.81 3.30
N ASP A 158 14.61 3.16 4.47
CA ASP A 158 14.91 4.55 4.81
C ASP A 158 15.97 5.15 3.86
N ASN A 159 17.02 4.38 3.52
CA ASN A 159 18.02 4.84 2.55
C ASN A 159 17.45 4.98 1.13
N ILE A 160 16.53 4.10 0.71
CA ILE A 160 15.85 4.26 -0.58
C ILE A 160 15.12 5.60 -0.62
N TRP A 161 14.41 5.91 0.46
CA TRP A 161 13.66 7.17 0.55
C TRP A 161 14.56 8.40 0.46
N ASP A 162 15.73 8.34 1.11
CA ASP A 162 16.73 9.41 1.05
C ASP A 162 17.22 9.61 -0.40
N GLU A 163 17.50 8.54 -1.14
CA GLU A 163 17.91 8.60 -2.56
C GLU A 163 16.79 9.15 -3.49
N ILE A 164 15.53 8.75 -3.25
CA ILE A 164 14.38 9.29 -4.00
C ILE A 164 14.25 10.79 -3.76
N THR A 165 14.38 11.23 -2.51
CA THR A 165 14.29 12.65 -2.13
C THR A 165 15.45 13.46 -2.73
N CYS A 166 16.66 12.91 -2.73
CA CYS A 166 17.82 13.54 -3.39
C CYS A 166 17.64 13.65 -4.92
N SER A 167 17.03 12.63 -5.53
CA SER A 167 16.75 12.59 -6.96
C SER A 167 15.68 13.59 -7.38
N GLU A 168 14.68 13.85 -6.53
CA GLU A 168 13.68 14.90 -6.74
C GLU A 168 14.35 16.27 -6.95
N ILE A 169 15.30 16.62 -6.09
CA ILE A 169 16.04 17.90 -6.11
C ILE A 169 16.83 18.06 -7.41
N SER A 170 17.29 16.95 -7.98
CA SER A 170 18.12 16.92 -9.20
C SER A 170 17.31 16.75 -10.48
N SER A 171 15.99 16.58 -10.39
CA SER A 171 15.13 16.31 -11.54
C SER A 171 14.89 17.58 -12.36
N ASN A 172 15.13 17.51 -13.68
CA ASN A 172 14.96 18.62 -14.62
C ASN A 172 13.46 18.90 -14.96
N GLY A 173 12.59 18.91 -13.95
CA GLY A 173 11.16 19.24 -14.09
C GLY A 173 10.23 18.10 -14.51
N SER A 174 10.73 16.87 -14.65
CA SER A 174 9.91 15.67 -14.85
C SER A 174 9.71 14.96 -13.51
N ALA A 175 8.46 14.69 -13.14
CA ALA A 175 8.11 13.93 -11.94
C ALA A 175 8.57 12.47 -12.06
N PRO A 176 9.47 11.95 -11.21
CA PRO A 176 9.83 10.54 -11.19
C PRO A 176 8.61 9.64 -10.96
N ILE A 177 8.52 8.53 -11.71
CA ILE A 177 7.46 7.53 -11.57
C ILE A 177 8.12 6.19 -11.27
N PHE A 178 7.79 5.63 -10.10
CA PHE A 178 8.25 4.33 -9.67
C PHE A 178 7.09 3.34 -9.66
N ILE A 179 7.33 2.14 -10.19
CA ILE A 179 6.53 0.96 -9.86
C ILE A 179 7.11 0.38 -8.58
N VAL A 180 6.30 0.25 -7.53
CA VAL A 180 6.71 -0.28 -6.23
C VAL A 180 6.17 -1.68 -6.05
N SER A 181 7.05 -2.64 -5.77
CA SER A 181 6.70 -4.02 -5.43
C SER A 181 6.81 -4.22 -3.92
N TRP A 182 5.72 -4.60 -3.26
CA TRP A 182 5.70 -4.92 -1.84
C TRP A 182 4.70 -6.02 -1.52
N ASN A 183 5.17 -7.11 -0.92
CA ASN A 183 4.35 -8.23 -0.45
C ASN A 183 3.40 -8.77 -1.54
N ASP A 184 3.99 -9.16 -2.68
CA ASP A 184 3.31 -9.72 -3.87
C ASP A 184 2.26 -8.78 -4.52
N HIS A 185 2.40 -7.47 -4.29
CA HIS A 185 1.52 -6.47 -4.90
C HIS A 185 2.31 -5.29 -5.46
N PHE A 186 1.83 -4.79 -6.59
CA PHE A 186 2.43 -3.66 -7.29
C PHE A 186 1.53 -2.43 -7.22
N PHE A 187 2.13 -1.27 -6.94
CA PHE A 187 1.45 0.03 -6.97
C PHE A 187 2.39 1.11 -7.52
N ILE A 188 1.87 2.30 -7.86
CA ILE A 188 2.69 3.40 -8.38
C ILE A 188 3.02 4.40 -7.28
N LEU A 189 4.27 4.85 -7.24
CA LEU A 189 4.69 6.06 -6.54
C LEU A 189 5.09 7.12 -7.59
N LYS A 190 4.34 8.23 -7.64
CA LYS A 190 4.70 9.42 -8.42
C LYS A 190 5.26 10.49 -7.49
N VAL A 191 6.39 11.06 -7.88
CA VAL A 191 7.14 12.02 -7.07
C VAL A 191 7.08 13.41 -7.69
N GLU A 192 6.36 14.33 -7.06
CA GLU A 192 6.36 15.76 -7.42
C GLU A 192 7.02 16.60 -6.33
N THR A 193 7.37 17.84 -6.66
CA THR A 193 8.08 18.73 -5.73
C THR A 193 7.26 19.07 -4.49
N ASP A 194 5.95 19.23 -4.64
CA ASP A 194 5.03 19.67 -3.57
C ASP A 194 4.17 18.53 -3.01
N ALA A 195 4.15 17.37 -3.66
CA ALA A 195 3.39 16.21 -3.22
C ALA A 195 3.94 14.87 -3.74
N TYR A 196 3.75 13.81 -2.95
CA TYR A 196 3.89 12.43 -3.44
C TYR A 196 2.52 11.82 -3.70
N TYR A 197 2.43 10.90 -4.65
CA TYR A 197 1.18 10.19 -4.93
C TYR A 197 1.39 8.68 -4.93
N ILE A 198 0.51 7.99 -4.22
CA ILE A 198 0.40 6.52 -4.29
C ILE A 198 -0.86 6.19 -5.08
N ILE A 199 -0.72 5.45 -6.17
CA ILE A 199 -1.86 4.92 -6.95
C ILE A 199 -1.88 3.42 -6.78
N ASP A 200 -2.96 2.91 -6.22
CA ASP A 200 -3.15 1.50 -5.95
C ASP A 200 -4.51 1.04 -6.48
N THR A 201 -4.48 -0.04 -7.27
CA THR A 201 -5.65 -0.61 -7.92
C THR A 201 -6.40 -1.60 -7.04
N LEU A 202 -5.87 -1.95 -5.87
CA LEU A 202 -6.50 -2.87 -4.92
C LEU A 202 -6.99 -2.12 -3.67
N GLY A 203 -8.30 -1.85 -3.63
CA GLY A 203 -8.91 -1.00 -2.61
C GLY A 203 -8.69 -1.48 -1.18
N GLU A 204 -8.80 -2.78 -0.92
CA GLU A 204 -8.69 -3.38 0.42
C GLU A 204 -7.35 -3.10 1.14
N ARG A 205 -6.31 -2.69 0.39
CA ARG A 205 -5.03 -2.27 0.97
C ARG A 205 -5.12 -0.93 1.69
N LEU A 206 -6.07 -0.07 1.30
CA LEU A 206 -6.30 1.21 1.99
C LEU A 206 -7.00 1.01 3.32
N HIS A 207 -8.12 0.28 3.32
CA HIS A 207 -8.86 -0.11 4.51
C HIS A 207 -9.74 -1.32 4.21
N GLU A 208 -10.14 -2.05 5.26
CA GLU A 208 -10.99 -3.23 5.14
C GLU A 208 -12.33 -2.88 4.46
N GLY A 209 -12.78 -3.75 3.55
CA GLY A 209 -14.04 -3.59 2.80
C GLY A 209 -14.01 -2.56 1.68
N CYS A 210 -12.88 -1.91 1.41
CA CYS A 210 -12.74 -1.00 0.27
C CYS A 210 -12.71 -1.78 -1.06
N ASN A 211 -13.59 -1.43 -1.99
CA ASN A 211 -13.73 -2.06 -3.31
C ASN A 211 -13.52 -1.07 -4.47
N GLN A 212 -12.75 -0.01 -4.21
CA GLN A 212 -12.43 1.03 -5.17
C GLN A 212 -10.92 1.22 -5.22
N ALA A 213 -10.35 1.25 -6.42
CA ALA A 213 -8.98 1.73 -6.61
C ALA A 213 -8.88 3.20 -6.18
N TYR A 214 -7.70 3.60 -5.73
CA TYR A 214 -7.52 4.90 -5.10
C TYR A 214 -6.19 5.54 -5.47
N ILE A 215 -6.17 6.87 -5.35
CA ILE A 215 -4.97 7.68 -5.40
C ILE A 215 -4.89 8.47 -4.10
N LEU A 216 -3.81 8.31 -3.35
CA LEU A 216 -3.49 9.14 -2.20
C LEU A 216 -2.56 10.25 -2.66
N LYS A 217 -2.89 11.49 -2.29
CA LYS A 217 -1.98 12.63 -2.43
C LYS A 217 -1.44 12.99 -1.07
N PHE A 218 -0.12 13.04 -0.92
CA PHE A 218 0.59 13.43 0.28
C PHE A 218 1.18 14.82 0.07
N ASP A 219 0.57 15.85 0.64
CA ASP A 219 1.01 17.24 0.53
C ASP A 219 1.22 17.88 1.91
N LYS A 220 1.52 19.18 1.94
CA LYS A 220 1.73 19.94 3.20
C LYS A 220 0.60 19.82 4.23
N ASN A 221 -0.62 19.45 3.81
CA ASN A 221 -1.78 19.32 4.69
C ASN A 221 -2.01 17.87 5.15
N THR A 222 -1.21 16.92 4.67
CA THR A 222 -1.29 15.53 5.11
C THR A 222 -0.75 15.39 6.53
N THR A 223 -1.44 14.62 7.35
CA THR A 223 -1.04 14.35 8.74
C THR A 223 -1.27 12.88 9.08
N ILE A 224 -0.32 12.26 9.75
CA ILE A 224 -0.46 10.95 10.37
C ILE A 224 -0.41 11.11 11.89
N ARG A 225 -1.37 10.48 12.57
CA ARG A 225 -1.45 10.44 14.02
C ARG A 225 -1.42 9.01 14.53
N LYS A 226 -0.83 8.83 15.70
CA LYS A 226 -0.87 7.60 16.46
C LYS A 226 -2.15 7.57 17.29
N LEU A 227 -2.87 6.46 17.18
CA LEU A 227 -4.04 6.23 18.00
C LEU A 227 -3.63 5.69 19.37
N PRO A 228 -4.30 6.11 20.45
CA PRO A 228 -4.08 5.53 21.76
C PRO A 228 -4.36 4.03 21.69
N GLY A 229 -3.34 3.23 22.00
CA GLY A 229 -3.49 1.79 22.01
C GLY A 229 -4.53 1.39 23.05
N ASN A 230 -5.61 0.72 22.63
CA ASN A 230 -6.40 -0.07 23.56
C ASN A 230 -5.44 -1.11 24.17
N GLY A 231 -5.05 -0.92 25.42
CA GLY A 231 -4.03 -1.71 26.10
C GLY A 231 -4.22 -3.22 25.90
N GLN A 232 -3.45 -3.77 24.97
CA GLN A 232 -3.06 -5.18 24.95
C GLN A 232 -1.55 -5.21 24.87
N SER A 233 -0.92 -4.71 25.95
CA SER A 233 0.35 -5.27 26.37
C SER A 233 0.08 -6.72 26.76
N SER A 234 0.38 -7.65 25.85
CA SER A 234 0.63 -9.05 26.21
C SER A 234 1.96 -9.08 26.97
N GLU A 235 1.90 -8.62 28.22
CA GLU A 235 2.89 -8.95 29.24
C GLU A 235 2.28 -10.07 30.07
N GLU A 236 2.48 -11.31 29.63
CA GLU A 236 2.34 -12.45 30.54
C GLU A 236 3.45 -12.33 31.59
N LYS A 237 3.09 -11.85 32.79
CA LYS A 237 3.92 -12.00 33.98
C LYS A 237 4.15 -13.50 34.25
N PRO A 238 5.37 -13.92 34.60
CA PRO A 238 5.65 -15.32 34.87
C PRO A 238 4.98 -15.74 36.18
N VAL A 239 4.13 -16.76 36.10
CA VAL A 239 3.56 -17.43 37.28
C VAL A 239 4.69 -18.20 37.97
N ALA A 240 5.16 -17.68 39.09
CA ALA A 240 6.03 -18.40 40.00
C ALA A 240 5.25 -19.58 40.61
N GLN A 241 5.76 -20.77 40.33
CA GLN A 241 5.28 -22.05 40.84
C GLN A 241 5.72 -22.22 42.30
N GLN A 242 4.77 -22.27 43.24
CA GLN A 242 5.00 -22.82 44.58
C GLN A 242 3.85 -23.73 44.99
N VAL A 243 4.22 -24.99 45.18
CA VAL A 243 3.41 -26.09 45.71
C VAL A 243 3.40 -25.99 47.23
N ALA A 244 2.21 -26.01 47.87
CA ALA A 244 2.05 -26.54 49.21
C ALA A 244 0.58 -26.88 49.56
N VAL A 245 0.38 -28.18 49.74
CA VAL A 245 -0.64 -28.99 50.45
C VAL A 245 -1.42 -28.29 51.59
N ALA A 246 -2.74 -28.50 51.65
CA ALA A 246 -3.44 -29.31 52.69
C ALA A 246 -4.94 -28.95 52.85
N ALA A 247 -5.69 -29.97 53.25
CA ALA A 247 -7.15 -30.08 53.32
C ALA A 247 -7.83 -29.25 54.43
N ALA A 248 -9.13 -28.94 54.26
CA ALA A 248 -10.22 -29.49 55.09
C ALA A 248 -11.61 -28.89 54.79
N ALA A 249 -12.57 -29.80 54.64
CA ALA A 249 -13.93 -29.81 55.20
C ALA A 249 -14.97 -28.71 54.83
N ALA A 250 -15.89 -29.15 53.97
CA ALA A 250 -17.35 -29.00 54.00
C ALA A 250 -18.00 -28.34 55.24
N ALA A 251 -18.99 -27.47 54.99
CA ALA A 251 -20.39 -27.67 55.40
C ALA A 251 -21.30 -26.47 55.01
N VAL A 252 -22.38 -26.82 54.29
CA VAL A 252 -23.79 -26.42 54.52
C VAL A 252 -24.12 -24.92 54.37
N GLU A 253 -24.72 -24.44 53.27
CA GLU A 253 -26.09 -24.65 52.75
C GLU A 253 -27.14 -23.70 53.38
N SER A 254 -28.13 -23.35 52.54
CA SER A 254 -29.44 -22.76 52.84
C SER A 254 -29.58 -21.28 52.51
N GLN A 255 -29.99 -20.98 51.28
CA GLN A 255 -31.38 -20.86 50.80
C GLN A 255 -32.08 -19.58 51.31
N ASN A 256 -32.26 -18.59 50.43
CA ASN A 256 -33.31 -18.45 49.42
C ASN A 256 -34.60 -17.85 49.99
N SER A 257 -35.08 -16.83 49.26
CA SER A 257 -36.49 -16.50 49.02
C SER A 257 -37.00 -15.19 49.66
N SER A 258 -37.34 -14.28 48.75
CA SER A 258 -38.33 -13.21 48.91
C SER A 258 -39.66 -13.73 49.47
N PRO A 259 -40.54 -12.85 49.98
CA PRO A 259 -41.58 -12.32 49.09
C PRO A 259 -42.02 -10.86 49.39
N GLN A 260 -42.39 -10.15 48.31
CA GLN A 260 -43.35 -9.03 48.30
C GLN A 260 -44.73 -9.49 48.86
N PRO A 261 -45.68 -8.63 49.33
CA PRO A 261 -46.25 -7.55 48.50
C PRO A 261 -46.94 -6.34 49.20
N SER A 262 -47.33 -5.40 48.32
CA SER A 262 -48.59 -4.60 48.32
C SER A 262 -48.78 -3.34 49.20
N ASN A 263 -49.02 -2.25 48.45
CA ASN A 263 -50.08 -1.24 48.56
C ASN A 263 -50.05 -0.05 49.54
N SER A 264 -50.18 1.12 48.89
CA SER A 264 -51.03 2.28 49.22
C SER A 264 -50.41 3.50 49.92
N SER A 265 -50.35 4.57 49.11
CA SER A 265 -50.86 5.94 49.34
C SER A 265 -50.21 6.90 50.35
N HIS A 266 -49.83 8.05 49.76
CA HIS A 266 -49.96 9.43 50.27
C HIS A 266 -48.99 10.02 51.32
N ASN A 267 -48.16 10.93 50.78
CA ASN A 267 -47.97 12.34 51.16
C ASN A 267 -46.85 12.75 52.16
N SER A 268 -46.18 13.82 51.72
CA SER A 268 -45.42 14.85 52.46
C SER A 268 -43.96 14.62 52.86
N LYS A 269 -43.11 15.43 52.20
CA LYS A 269 -42.01 16.27 52.70
C LYS A 269 -40.89 15.60 53.53
N GLU A 270 -39.66 15.69 53.03
CA GLU A 270 -38.56 16.49 53.60
C GLU A 270 -37.31 16.26 52.71
N GLY A 271 -36.50 17.30 52.49
CA GLY A 271 -35.33 17.26 51.60
C GLY A 271 -34.18 16.39 52.10
N THR A 272 -33.41 15.82 51.17
CA THR A 272 -32.11 15.20 51.45
C THR A 272 -31.20 15.29 50.21
N LEU A 273 -30.04 15.92 50.43
CA LEU A 273 -28.70 15.70 49.86
C LEU A 273 -28.57 15.12 48.44
N VAL A 274 -28.00 15.92 47.53
CA VAL A 274 -27.22 15.47 46.35
C VAL A 274 -26.00 16.40 46.31
N ARG A 275 -24.87 16.06 46.96
CA ARG A 275 -23.73 15.32 46.39
C ARG A 275 -23.57 15.59 44.90
N GLY A 276 -22.87 16.67 44.57
CA GLY A 276 -22.31 16.86 43.24
C GLY A 276 -21.38 15.68 42.94
N SER A 277 -21.88 14.74 42.14
CA SER A 277 -21.02 13.81 41.43
C SER A 277 -20.39 14.60 40.30
N GLU A 278 -19.14 14.99 40.49
CA GLU A 278 -18.23 15.26 39.38
C GLU A 278 -18.18 13.98 38.55
N GLU A 279 -18.77 14.01 37.36
CA GLU A 279 -18.47 12.99 36.36
C GLU A 279 -16.97 13.06 36.06
N PRO A 280 -16.25 11.92 36.05
CA PRO A 280 -14.87 11.92 35.61
C PRO A 280 -14.88 12.22 34.12
N THR A 281 -14.33 13.37 33.75
CA THR A 281 -13.88 13.68 32.39
C THR A 281 -13.16 12.45 31.85
N LYS A 282 -13.72 11.82 30.80
CA LYS A 282 -12.96 10.88 29.98
C LYS A 282 -11.67 11.59 29.59
N ASN A 283 -10.53 11.10 30.08
CA ASN A 283 -9.25 11.46 29.51
C ASN A 283 -9.29 11.05 28.04
N GLU A 284 -9.57 12.01 27.16
CA GLU A 284 -9.24 11.90 25.75
C GLU A 284 -7.72 11.76 25.72
N GLN A 285 -7.24 10.52 25.59
CA GLN A 285 -5.83 10.28 25.33
C GLN A 285 -5.52 10.98 24.01
N GLU A 286 -4.76 12.06 24.08
CA GLU A 286 -4.47 12.92 22.93
C GLU A 286 -3.81 12.09 21.82
N GLU A 287 -4.39 12.12 20.62
CA GLU A 287 -3.78 11.53 19.42
C GLU A 287 -2.45 12.25 19.14
N GLU A 288 -1.33 11.53 19.21
CA GLU A 288 0.00 12.11 18.97
C GLU A 288 0.25 12.24 17.46
N VAL A 289 0.64 13.44 17.01
CA VAL A 289 1.04 13.65 15.61
C VAL A 289 2.40 13.02 15.37
N VAL A 290 2.45 12.01 14.49
CA VAL A 290 3.67 11.27 14.15
C VAL A 290 4.41 11.92 12.99
N CYS A 291 3.67 12.32 11.96
CA CYS A 291 4.24 12.87 10.73
C CYS A 291 3.29 13.90 10.10
N GLN A 292 3.85 14.87 9.39
CA GLN A 292 3.12 15.88 8.64
C GLN A 292 3.81 16.18 7.31
N GLY A 293 3.02 16.67 6.36
CA GLY A 293 3.50 17.07 5.04
C GLY A 293 3.67 15.89 4.09
N LYS A 294 4.33 16.13 2.95
CA LYS A 294 4.53 15.12 1.91
C LYS A 294 5.31 13.89 2.41
N GLU A 295 6.24 14.08 3.34
CA GLU A 295 7.03 12.99 3.95
C GLU A 295 6.16 11.96 4.70
N SER A 296 4.90 12.28 4.99
CA SER A 296 3.91 11.30 5.47
C SER A 296 3.73 10.12 4.51
N CYS A 297 4.11 10.25 3.23
CA CYS A 297 4.10 9.13 2.28
C CYS A 297 5.08 8.03 2.70
N LYS A 298 6.27 8.39 3.18
CA LYS A 298 7.27 7.45 3.72
C LYS A 298 6.66 6.65 4.86
N GLU A 299 6.05 7.38 5.79
CA GLU A 299 5.47 6.82 7.01
C GLU A 299 4.22 5.99 6.69
N TYR A 300 3.44 6.34 5.67
CA TYR A 300 2.32 5.53 5.21
C TYR A 300 2.80 4.16 4.70
N ILE A 301 3.87 4.11 3.90
CA ILE A 301 4.40 2.83 3.43
C ILE A 301 4.88 1.97 4.61
N LYS A 302 5.61 2.56 5.58
CA LYS A 302 6.10 1.83 6.77
C LYS A 302 4.96 1.38 7.70
N SER A 303 4.08 2.31 8.08
CA SER A 303 3.16 2.15 9.21
C SER A 303 1.71 1.83 8.80
N PHE A 304 1.38 1.84 7.50
CA PHE A 304 0.10 1.34 6.99
C PHE A 304 0.28 0.09 6.13
N LEU A 305 1.11 0.16 5.08
CA LEU A 305 1.24 -0.96 4.12
C LEU A 305 2.13 -2.09 4.66
N ALA A 306 3.22 -1.76 5.34
CA ALA A 306 4.18 -2.75 5.85
C ALA A 306 3.92 -3.19 7.30
N ALA A 307 3.09 -2.44 8.06
CA ALA A 307 2.89 -2.67 9.49
C ALA A 307 2.41 -4.08 9.86
N ILE A 308 1.38 -4.59 9.18
CA ILE A 308 0.85 -5.94 9.45
C ILE A 308 1.86 -7.02 9.01
N PRO A 309 2.36 -7.05 7.76
CA PRO A 309 3.33 -8.06 7.33
C PRO A 309 4.58 -8.12 8.22
N ILE A 310 5.11 -6.96 8.63
CA ILE A 310 6.29 -6.88 9.51
C ILE A 310 5.96 -7.39 10.91
N ARG A 311 4.81 -7.00 11.49
CA ARG A 311 4.42 -7.48 12.84
C ARG A 311 4.20 -8.99 12.87
N GLU A 312 3.56 -9.54 11.84
CA GLU A 312 3.37 -10.99 11.71
C GLU A 312 4.71 -11.71 11.60
N LEU A 313 5.62 -11.21 10.77
CA LEU A 313 6.98 -11.71 10.67
C LEU A 313 7.71 -11.67 12.02
N GLN A 314 7.60 -10.57 12.76
CA GLN A 314 8.19 -10.46 14.09
C GLN A 314 7.62 -11.50 15.07
N ALA A 315 6.31 -11.75 15.02
CA ALA A 315 5.67 -12.77 15.84
C ALA A 315 6.12 -14.19 15.46
N ASP A 316 6.30 -14.48 14.18
CA ASP A 316 6.75 -15.78 13.69
C ASP A 316 8.20 -16.07 14.12
N ILE A 317 9.09 -15.07 14.01
CA ILE A 317 10.48 -15.14 14.48
C ILE A 317 10.51 -15.40 16.00
N LYS A 318 9.73 -14.65 16.79
CA LYS A 318 9.65 -14.83 18.25
C LYS A 318 9.14 -16.22 18.65
N LYS A 319 8.28 -16.82 17.84
CA LYS A 319 7.76 -18.19 18.05
C LYS A 319 8.72 -19.28 17.58
N GLY A 320 9.82 -18.94 16.93
CA GLY A 320 10.77 -19.90 16.36
C GLY A 320 10.16 -20.77 15.25
N LEU A 321 9.13 -20.26 14.55
CA LEU A 321 8.49 -21.00 13.47
C LEU A 321 9.44 -21.13 12.29
N THR A 322 9.67 -22.36 11.83
CA THR A 322 10.42 -22.63 10.60
C THR A 322 9.68 -22.03 9.42
N MET A 323 10.21 -20.94 8.89
CA MET A 323 9.64 -20.24 7.75
C MET A 323 9.93 -21.00 6.46
N SER A 324 8.90 -21.30 5.66
CA SER A 324 9.07 -21.88 4.32
C SER A 324 9.73 -20.92 3.33
N THR A 325 9.54 -19.61 3.56
CA THR A 325 10.09 -18.53 2.74
C THR A 325 11.25 -17.87 3.47
N PRO A 326 12.38 -17.58 2.78
CA PRO A 326 13.48 -16.83 3.38
C PRO A 326 13.03 -15.49 3.96
N LEU A 327 13.57 -15.11 5.12
CA LEU A 327 13.20 -13.88 5.83
C LEU A 327 13.37 -12.62 4.97
N HIS A 328 14.40 -12.57 4.14
CA HIS A 328 14.68 -11.42 3.27
C HIS A 328 13.53 -11.15 2.29
N HIS A 329 12.88 -12.18 1.73
CA HIS A 329 11.73 -11.99 0.83
C HIS A 329 10.53 -11.31 1.53
N ARG A 330 10.34 -11.53 2.84
CA ARG A 330 9.24 -10.90 3.61
C ARG A 330 9.52 -9.46 4.01
N LEU A 331 10.76 -9.00 3.84
CA LEU A 331 11.21 -7.64 4.17
C LEU A 331 11.55 -6.80 2.94
N GLN A 332 11.69 -7.44 1.78
CA GLN A 332 12.10 -6.81 0.53
C GLN A 332 11.01 -5.93 -0.05
N ILE A 333 11.38 -4.70 -0.39
CA ILE A 333 10.59 -3.75 -1.16
C ILE A 333 11.43 -3.23 -2.32
N GLU A 334 10.82 -3.12 -3.49
CA GLU A 334 11.51 -2.73 -4.72
C GLU A 334 10.85 -1.50 -5.33
N PHE A 335 11.66 -0.56 -5.79
CA PHE A 335 11.26 0.67 -6.46
C PHE A 335 11.86 0.68 -7.86
N HIS A 336 11.03 0.41 -8.86
CA HIS A 336 11.45 0.37 -10.26
C HIS A 336 11.18 1.73 -10.92
N PHE A 337 12.22 2.52 -11.14
CA PHE A 337 12.08 3.78 -11.87
C PHE A 337 11.74 3.50 -13.32
N THR A 338 10.69 4.14 -13.82
CA THR A 338 10.18 3.93 -15.17
C THR A 338 10.43 5.12 -16.07
N GLN A 339 10.65 4.85 -17.36
CA GLN A 339 10.76 5.86 -18.41
C GLN A 339 10.09 5.35 -19.69
N MET A 340 9.68 6.28 -20.55
CA MET A 340 9.15 5.95 -21.87
C MET A 340 10.29 5.41 -22.73
N GLN A 341 10.08 4.25 -23.36
CA GLN A 341 11.06 3.67 -24.26
C GLN A 341 11.18 4.55 -25.51
N GLN A 342 12.33 5.21 -25.70
CA GLN A 342 12.57 5.92 -26.95
C GLN A 342 12.73 4.92 -28.09
N PRO A 343 12.13 5.17 -29.26
CA PRO A 343 12.36 4.34 -30.43
C PRO A 343 13.85 4.37 -30.74
N ALA A 344 14.44 3.19 -30.99
CA ALA A 344 15.85 3.07 -31.32
C ALA A 344 16.17 4.00 -32.49
N SER A 345 16.99 5.03 -32.24
CA SER A 345 17.47 5.88 -33.33
C SER A 345 18.24 5.00 -34.31
N SER A 346 17.72 4.86 -35.52
CA SER A 346 18.42 4.18 -36.61
C SER A 346 19.69 4.99 -36.89
N SER A 347 20.83 4.48 -36.47
CA SER A 347 22.12 5.03 -36.89
C SER A 347 22.21 4.88 -38.41
N PRO A 348 22.64 5.92 -39.16
CA PRO A 348 22.85 5.77 -40.59
C PRO A 348 23.98 4.77 -40.80
N VAL A 349 23.67 3.70 -41.54
CA VAL A 349 24.65 2.73 -42.04
C VAL A 349 25.71 3.52 -42.79
N THR A 350 26.90 3.63 -42.20
CA THR A 350 28.07 4.17 -42.88
C THR A 350 28.45 3.16 -43.96
N GLU A 351 28.39 3.56 -45.23
CA GLU A 351 28.90 2.79 -46.37
C GLU A 351 30.33 2.33 -46.05
N LEU A 352 30.49 1.02 -45.85
CA LEU A 352 31.80 0.41 -45.75
C LEU A 352 32.40 0.32 -47.16
N ALA A 353 33.36 1.19 -47.43
CA ALA A 353 34.26 1.03 -48.56
C ALA A 353 34.97 -0.32 -48.47
N THR A 354 35.04 -0.97 -49.63
CA THR A 354 35.66 -2.26 -49.91
C THR A 354 37.14 -2.27 -49.52
N CYS A 355 37.54 -3.20 -48.66
CA CYS A 355 38.91 -3.74 -48.65
C CYS A 355 38.88 -5.22 -48.24
N THR A 356 39.50 -6.03 -49.09
CA THR A 356 39.66 -7.49 -49.07
C THR A 356 40.32 -8.03 -47.79
N PRO A 357 40.12 -9.32 -47.44
CA PRO A 357 40.58 -9.88 -46.18
C PRO A 357 42.04 -10.35 -46.26
N GLU A 358 42.85 -9.96 -45.28
CA GLU A 358 44.06 -10.71 -44.91
C GLU A 358 43.78 -11.52 -43.65
N VAL A 359 44.07 -12.81 -43.77
CA VAL A 359 43.99 -13.85 -42.76
C VAL A 359 45.08 -13.62 -41.72
N LEU A 360 44.74 -13.52 -40.44
CA LEU A 360 45.65 -13.83 -39.34
C LEU A 360 44.89 -14.42 -38.15
N ASP A 361 45.33 -15.63 -37.85
CA ASP A 361 44.99 -16.55 -36.78
C ASP A 361 45.22 -15.92 -35.38
N GLY A 362 44.33 -16.19 -34.42
CA GLY A 362 44.41 -15.58 -33.09
C GLY A 362 43.20 -15.88 -32.19
N THR A 363 43.34 -16.96 -31.43
CA THR A 363 42.49 -17.49 -30.36
C THR A 363 41.80 -16.43 -29.48
N MET A 364 40.46 -16.52 -29.35
CA MET A 364 39.66 -15.80 -28.34
C MET A 364 39.57 -16.61 -27.05
N PRO A 365 39.71 -16.01 -25.84
CA PRO A 365 39.31 -16.66 -24.60
C PRO A 365 37.79 -16.51 -24.37
N GLU A 366 37.17 -17.62 -23.96
CA GLU A 366 35.77 -17.69 -23.52
C GLU A 366 35.50 -16.78 -22.32
N PHE A 367 34.48 -15.93 -22.43
CA PHE A 367 33.80 -15.34 -21.26
C PHE A 367 32.68 -16.28 -20.84
N VAL A 368 32.88 -16.95 -19.70
CA VAL A 368 31.87 -17.79 -19.05
C VAL A 368 30.83 -16.89 -18.39
N CYS A 369 29.58 -17.00 -18.88
CA CYS A 369 28.40 -16.45 -18.24
C CYS A 369 28.00 -17.37 -17.07
N LEU A 370 28.13 -16.88 -15.83
CA LEU A 370 27.63 -17.57 -14.64
C LEU A 370 26.10 -17.45 -14.61
N LYS A 371 25.43 -18.57 -14.87
CA LYS A 371 24.03 -18.79 -14.53
C LYS A 371 23.94 -19.09 -13.04
N THR A 372 23.26 -18.24 -12.29
CA THR A 372 22.85 -18.51 -10.91
C THR A 372 21.59 -19.38 -10.93
N THR A 373 21.72 -20.58 -10.36
CA THR A 373 20.62 -21.43 -9.87
C THR A 373 19.94 -20.84 -8.65
#